data_AF-A0A7U9NAQ5-F1
#
_entry.id   AF-A0A7U9NAQ5-F1
#
_cell.length_a   1.000
_cell.length_b   1.000
_cell.length_c   1.000
_cell.angle_alpha   90.00
_cell.angle_beta   90.00
_cell.angle_gamma   90.00
#
_symmetry.space_group_name_H-M   'P 1'
#
loop_
_entity.id
_entity.type
_entity.pdbx_description
1 polymer ?
#
loop_
_entity_poly.entity_id
_entity_poly.type
_entity_poly.pdbx_seq_one_letter_code
_entity_poly.pdbx_strand_id
1 'polypeptide(L)'
;MKKKTIVFSCLAALFLLSSFSGFAGGLVSGGVGCLVICGVFAFLAFRSAKPVAETSSEVSQTPNSFTTPPNKSSFSQSLHDNTVNTDTAKAPAAAPVPSAPAQRQSKYIFAPIKVTGVTFNNDDGSSRQLILRKLHFHDSPFNEYADVEIKQYEYKGQPAYGVYVNNMQIGNIPADLIPFIQDNIERIESISYIDVYGGGQKDGKPISYGCKITLRFLKDNPPINVPDTLKIND
;
A
#
# COMPACT_ATOMS: atom_id res chain seq x y z
N MET A 1 -18.12 -4.90 23.66
CA MET A 1 -16.75 -4.34 23.82
C MET A 1 -15.74 -5.44 23.52
N LYS A 2 -14.67 -5.17 22.76
CA LYS A 2 -13.64 -6.18 22.44
C LYS A 2 -12.90 -6.58 23.73
N LYS A 3 -12.52 -7.86 23.91
CA LYS A 3 -11.86 -8.37 25.14
C LYS A 3 -10.67 -7.51 25.59
N LYS A 4 -9.87 -7.00 24.63
CA LYS A 4 -8.72 -6.10 24.87
C LYS A 4 -9.13 -4.74 25.46
N THR A 5 -10.25 -4.16 25.02
CA THR A 5 -10.81 -2.90 25.54
C THR A 5 -11.24 -3.02 27.00
N ILE A 6 -11.82 -4.16 27.38
CA ILE A 6 -12.27 -4.42 28.76
C ILE A 6 -11.05 -4.47 29.69
N VAL A 7 -9.97 -5.14 29.28
CA VAL A 7 -8.74 -5.24 30.07
C VAL A 7 -8.11 -3.86 30.31
N PHE A 8 -7.97 -3.03 29.27
CA PHE A 8 -7.39 -1.69 29.43
C PHE A 8 -8.27 -0.75 30.26
N SER A 9 -9.60 -0.88 30.16
CA SER A 9 -10.53 -0.10 30.99
C SER A 9 -10.45 -0.49 32.47
N CYS A 10 -10.32 -1.78 32.78
CA CYS A 10 -10.14 -2.24 34.17
C CYS A 10 -8.81 -1.75 34.75
N LEU A 11 -7.72 -1.81 33.97
CA LEU A 11 -6.41 -1.31 34.41
C LEU A 11 -6.45 0.20 34.69
N ALA A 12 -7.08 0.99 33.82
CA ALA A 12 -7.24 2.43 34.05
C ALA A 12 -7.99 2.73 35.36
N ALA A 13 -9.08 2.02 35.65
CA ALA A 13 -9.84 2.20 36.89
C ALA A 13 -9.01 1.86 38.15
N LEU A 14 -8.18 0.80 38.09
CA LEU A 14 -7.30 0.44 39.21
C LEU A 14 -6.24 1.51 39.50
N PHE A 15 -5.61 2.06 38.46
CA PHE A 15 -4.63 3.15 38.60
C PHE A 15 -5.28 4.47 39.05
N LEU A 16 -6.54 4.70 38.69
CA LEU A 16 -7.30 5.85 39.18
C LEU A 16 -7.60 5.71 40.68
N LEU A 17 -8.03 4.53 41.13
CA LEU A 17 -8.28 4.26 42.55
C LEU A 17 -7.00 4.34 43.39
N SER A 18 -5.86 3.88 42.86
CA SER A 18 -4.56 3.99 43.56
C SER A 18 -4.06 5.43 43.66
N SER A 19 -4.42 6.31 42.72
CA SER A 19 -4.07 7.73 42.79
C SER A 19 -4.67 8.42 44.01
N PHE A 20 -5.87 8.01 44.45
CA PHE A 20 -6.55 8.55 45.62
C PHE A 20 -5.81 8.24 46.93
N SER A 21 -5.25 7.03 47.05
CA SER A 21 -4.38 6.68 48.19
C SER A 21 -3.04 7.43 48.20
N GLY A 22 -2.49 7.76 47.03
CA GLY A 22 -1.25 8.54 46.91
C GLY A 22 -1.39 10.00 47.39
N PHE A 23 -2.54 10.61 47.11
CA PHE A 23 -2.84 11.98 47.56
C PHE A 23 -3.14 12.06 49.07
N ALA A 24 -3.81 11.05 49.65
CA ALA A 24 -4.06 11.00 51.09
C ALA A 24 -2.80 10.77 51.93
N GLY A 25 -1.77 10.11 51.37
CA GLY A 25 -0.49 9.83 52.03
C GLY A 25 0.57 10.93 51.92
N GLY A 26 0.24 12.10 51.34
CA GLY A 26 1.17 13.24 51.20
C GLY A 26 2.27 13.06 50.14
N LEU A 27 2.32 11.93 49.43
CA LEU A 27 3.30 11.65 48.38
C LEU A 27 2.75 12.07 47.01
N VAL A 28 2.70 13.38 46.79
CA VAL A 28 2.11 14.03 45.61
C VAL A 28 2.72 13.51 44.29
N SER A 29 4.00 13.13 44.27
CA SER A 29 4.67 12.59 43.08
C SER A 29 4.11 11.24 42.62
N GLY A 30 3.70 10.37 43.55
CA GLY A 30 3.11 9.06 43.25
C GLY A 30 1.70 9.19 42.67
N GLY A 31 0.90 10.13 43.19
CA GLY A 31 -0.45 10.41 42.71
C GLY A 31 -0.45 10.94 41.26
N VAL A 32 0.44 11.89 40.96
CA VAL A 32 0.57 12.46 39.61
C VAL A 32 1.03 11.39 38.60
N GLY A 33 1.99 10.54 38.96
CA GLY A 33 2.43 9.43 38.12
C GLY A 33 1.29 8.46 37.76
N CYS A 34 0.45 8.11 38.75
CA CYS A 34 -0.71 7.23 38.54
C CYS A 34 -1.74 7.85 37.58
N LEU A 35 -1.97 9.16 37.66
CA LEU A 35 -2.90 9.87 36.77
C LEU A 35 -2.41 9.89 35.32
N VAL A 36 -1.11 10.08 35.08
CA VAL A 36 -0.53 10.02 33.73
C VAL A 36 -0.70 8.62 33.13
N ILE A 37 -0.38 7.58 33.90
CA ILE A 37 -0.52 6.18 33.46
C ILE A 37 -1.99 5.82 33.20
N CYS A 38 -2.90 6.25 34.08
CA CYS A 38 -4.35 6.10 33.88
C CYS A 38 -4.81 6.78 32.58
N GLY A 39 -4.35 8.01 32.31
CA GLY A 39 -4.66 8.74 31.08
C GLY A 39 -4.22 8.00 29.81
N VAL A 40 -3.03 7.39 29.82
CA VAL A 40 -2.53 6.58 28.69
C VAL A 40 -3.42 5.36 28.47
N PHE A 41 -3.76 4.60 29.51
CA PHE A 41 -4.62 3.42 29.36
C PHE A 41 -6.05 3.77 28.96
N ALA A 42 -6.61 4.86 29.49
CA ALA A 42 -7.91 5.38 29.08
C ALA A 42 -7.91 5.82 27.61
N PHE A 43 -6.85 6.49 27.15
CA PHE A 43 -6.69 6.88 25.74
C PHE A 43 -6.58 5.66 24.82
N LEU A 44 -5.81 4.64 25.19
CA LEU A 44 -5.71 3.39 24.44
C LEU A 44 -7.05 2.62 24.40
N ALA A 45 -7.80 2.62 25.50
CA ALA A 45 -9.14 2.05 25.56
C ALA A 45 -10.13 2.83 24.66
N PHE A 46 -10.08 4.17 24.67
CA PHE A 46 -10.92 5.04 23.84
C PHE A 46 -10.59 4.92 22.35
N ARG A 47 -9.31 4.86 21.98
CA ARG A 47 -8.87 4.58 20.60
C ARG A 47 -9.37 3.21 20.11
N SER A 48 -9.46 2.24 21.03
CA SER A 48 -9.98 0.90 20.73
C SER A 48 -11.52 0.82 20.73
N ALA A 49 -12.21 1.87 21.19
CA ALA A 49 -13.64 1.95 21.37
C ALA A 49 -14.20 3.23 20.74
N LYS A 50 -14.04 3.45 19.43
CA LYS A 50 -14.90 4.43 18.77
C LYS A 50 -16.31 3.84 18.60
N PRO A 51 -17.36 4.51 19.11
CA PRO A 51 -18.75 4.14 18.88
C PRO A 51 -19.16 4.56 17.47
N VAL A 52 -20.05 3.77 16.86
CA VAL A 52 -20.83 4.19 15.68
C VAL A 52 -21.75 5.31 16.16
N ALA A 53 -21.50 6.53 15.67
CA ALA A 53 -22.43 7.65 15.80
C ALA A 53 -23.08 7.86 14.43
N GLU A 54 -24.36 7.51 14.33
CA GLU A 54 -25.26 8.05 13.31
C GLU A 54 -25.52 9.52 13.64
N THR A 55 -25.27 10.43 12.70
CA THR A 55 -25.89 11.76 12.70
C THR A 55 -25.96 12.26 11.26
N SER A 56 -27.20 12.25 10.75
CA SER A 56 -27.67 12.98 9.59
C SER A 56 -27.43 14.49 9.74
N SER A 57 -27.04 15.18 8.66
CA SER A 57 -27.56 16.50 8.19
C SER A 57 -26.58 17.19 7.24
N GLU A 58 -27.01 17.31 5.99
CA GLU A 58 -27.03 18.48 5.09
C GLU A 58 -26.01 19.64 5.22
N VAL A 59 -25.21 19.79 4.14
CA VAL A 59 -24.80 21.01 3.38
C VAL A 59 -24.27 22.26 4.12
N SER A 60 -23.01 22.63 3.81
CA SER A 60 -22.68 23.92 3.15
C SER A 60 -21.24 23.98 2.64
N GLN A 61 -21.13 24.28 1.34
CA GLN A 61 -19.93 24.67 0.61
C GLN A 61 -19.60 26.14 0.91
N THR A 62 -18.32 26.54 0.91
CA THR A 62 -17.69 27.51 -0.03
C THR A 62 -16.26 27.93 0.40
N PRO A 63 -15.42 28.44 -0.53
CA PRO A 63 -14.00 28.12 -0.64
C PRO A 63 -13.07 29.31 -0.36
N ASN A 64 -11.78 29.04 -0.12
CA ASN A 64 -10.75 30.07 -0.20
C ASN A 64 -9.71 29.74 -1.27
N SER A 65 -9.56 30.71 -2.17
CA SER A 65 -8.70 30.76 -3.34
C SER A 65 -7.26 31.21 -3.05
N PHE A 66 -6.41 30.95 -4.06
CA PHE A 66 -5.19 31.67 -4.49
C PHE A 66 -3.98 31.64 -3.53
N THR A 67 -2.77 31.24 -3.96
CA THR A 67 -1.97 31.97 -4.96
C THR A 67 -0.80 31.13 -5.51
N THR A 68 -0.54 31.19 -6.82
CA THR A 68 0.76 30.97 -7.52
C THR A 68 1.47 32.34 -7.69
N PRO A 69 2.77 32.51 -8.09
CA PRO A 69 3.39 32.06 -9.37
C PRO A 69 4.95 31.83 -9.30
N PRO A 70 5.77 31.99 -10.36
CA PRO A 70 6.03 31.16 -11.57
C PRO A 70 7.54 30.72 -11.68
N ASN A 71 8.05 29.92 -12.64
CA ASN A 71 8.39 30.32 -14.02
C ASN A 71 9.30 29.29 -14.78
N LYS A 72 9.01 29.12 -16.11
CA LYS A 72 9.83 28.80 -17.32
C LYS A 72 11.01 27.80 -17.26
N SER A 73 11.15 26.85 -18.19
CA SER A 73 11.39 26.97 -19.65
C SER A 73 11.69 25.55 -20.21
N SER A 74 11.89 25.24 -21.49
CA SER A 74 11.29 25.51 -22.81
C SER A 74 12.10 24.64 -23.82
N PHE A 75 11.53 24.35 -25.01
CA PHE A 75 12.17 23.84 -26.25
C PHE A 75 12.59 22.34 -26.31
N SER A 76 12.52 21.63 -27.44
CA SER A 76 11.73 21.71 -28.69
C SER A 76 12.03 20.46 -29.52
N GLN A 77 11.02 20.00 -30.28
CA GLN A 77 11.07 18.99 -31.34
C GLN A 77 11.88 19.43 -32.57
N SER A 78 12.46 18.47 -33.30
CA SER A 78 12.42 18.47 -34.77
C SER A 78 12.53 17.06 -35.37
N LEU A 79 11.60 16.77 -36.29
CA LEU A 79 11.58 15.70 -37.27
C LEU A 79 12.64 15.94 -38.36
N HIS A 80 13.19 14.88 -38.95
CA HIS A 80 13.40 14.81 -40.41
C HIS A 80 13.23 13.36 -40.91
N ASP A 81 12.20 13.18 -41.74
CA ASP A 81 12.00 12.08 -42.67
C ASP A 81 12.85 12.33 -43.93
N ASN A 82 13.37 11.28 -44.58
CA ASN A 82 13.28 11.11 -46.03
C ASN A 82 13.93 9.80 -46.54
N THR A 83 13.24 9.26 -47.52
CA THR A 83 13.24 7.90 -48.06
C THR A 83 14.13 7.77 -49.31
N VAL A 84 14.88 6.66 -49.38
CA VAL A 84 15.25 5.79 -50.53
C VAL A 84 16.02 6.37 -51.74
N ASN A 85 17.13 5.70 -52.08
CA ASN A 85 17.39 5.22 -53.45
C ASN A 85 18.28 3.95 -53.44
N THR A 86 17.91 3.01 -54.32
CA THR A 86 18.48 1.71 -54.64
C THR A 86 19.59 1.83 -55.70
N ASP A 87 20.71 1.08 -55.59
CA ASP A 87 21.05 0.03 -56.58
C ASP A 87 22.32 -0.80 -56.26
N THR A 88 22.11 -2.10 -56.38
CA THR A 88 22.95 -3.28 -56.69
C THR A 88 24.47 -3.18 -56.87
N ALA A 89 25.24 -3.89 -56.04
CA ALA A 89 26.51 -4.53 -56.42
C ALA A 89 26.87 -5.77 -55.55
N LYS A 90 26.81 -6.96 -56.19
CA LYS A 90 27.66 -8.17 -56.06
C LYS A 90 28.05 -8.68 -54.66
N ALA A 91 27.52 -9.85 -54.31
CA ALA A 91 27.89 -10.69 -53.16
C ALA A 91 29.33 -11.26 -53.24
N PRO A 92 29.96 -11.45 -52.07
CA PRO A 92 30.69 -12.67 -51.77
C PRO A 92 30.08 -13.41 -50.56
N ALA A 93 29.98 -14.73 -50.67
CA ALA A 93 29.52 -15.63 -49.63
C ALA A 93 30.47 -15.66 -48.42
N ALA A 94 29.93 -15.57 -47.20
CA ALA A 94 30.25 -16.40 -46.02
C ALA A 94 29.82 -15.73 -44.69
N ALA A 95 28.84 -16.33 -44.02
CA ALA A 95 28.82 -16.65 -42.59
C ALA A 95 27.45 -17.28 -42.25
N PRO A 96 27.37 -18.36 -41.45
CA PRO A 96 26.08 -18.79 -40.93
C PRO A 96 25.54 -17.66 -40.06
N VAL A 97 24.39 -17.11 -40.44
CA VAL A 97 23.63 -16.17 -39.61
C VAL A 97 23.38 -16.89 -38.29
N PRO A 98 23.76 -16.34 -37.12
CA PRO A 98 23.38 -16.92 -35.85
C PRO A 98 21.85 -17.00 -35.84
N SER A 99 21.33 -18.23 -35.83
CA SER A 99 19.92 -18.50 -35.63
C SER A 99 19.42 -17.63 -34.47
N ALA A 100 18.26 -17.01 -34.68
CA ALA A 100 17.57 -16.17 -33.71
C ALA A 100 17.74 -16.71 -32.28
N PRO A 101 17.98 -15.85 -31.27
CA PRO A 101 18.22 -16.31 -29.91
C PRO A 101 17.09 -17.25 -29.51
N ALA A 102 17.43 -18.51 -29.22
CA ALA A 102 16.53 -19.47 -28.63
C ALA A 102 15.82 -18.76 -27.47
N GLN A 103 14.49 -18.66 -27.54
CA GLN A 103 13.70 -18.04 -26.49
C GLN A 103 14.08 -18.74 -25.19
N ARG A 104 14.86 -18.05 -24.33
CA ARG A 104 15.12 -18.55 -22.99
C ARG A 104 13.77 -18.56 -22.32
N GLN A 105 13.19 -19.75 -22.15
CA GLN A 105 12.00 -19.91 -21.34
C GLN A 105 12.31 -19.27 -19.99
N SER A 106 11.50 -18.27 -19.60
CA SER A 106 11.63 -17.61 -18.31
C SER A 106 11.59 -18.67 -17.20
N LYS A 107 12.40 -18.52 -16.14
CA LYS A 107 12.38 -19.42 -14.98
C LYS A 107 11.13 -19.24 -14.11
N TYR A 108 10.39 -18.16 -14.33
CA TYR A 108 9.39 -17.64 -13.42
C TYR A 108 8.02 -17.54 -14.06
N ILE A 109 7.01 -17.54 -13.20
CA ILE A 109 5.60 -17.30 -13.51
C ILE A 109 5.19 -16.06 -12.72
N PHE A 110 4.46 -15.14 -13.37
CA PHE A 110 4.10 -13.86 -12.79
C PHE A 110 2.59 -13.73 -12.62
N ALA A 111 2.15 -13.38 -11.41
CA ALA A 111 0.75 -13.16 -11.06
C ALA A 111 0.50 -11.70 -10.62
N PRO A 112 0.14 -10.80 -11.55
CA PRO A 112 -0.26 -9.43 -11.22
C PRO A 112 -1.57 -9.37 -10.44
N ILE A 113 -1.54 -8.77 -9.26
CA ILE A 113 -2.70 -8.55 -8.38
C ILE A 113 -2.96 -7.05 -8.26
N LYS A 114 -4.19 -6.62 -8.55
CA LYS A 114 -4.65 -5.26 -8.27
C LYS A 114 -4.92 -5.12 -6.77
N VAL A 115 -4.24 -4.19 -6.12
CA VAL A 115 -4.42 -3.90 -4.70
C VAL A 115 -5.74 -3.16 -4.48
N THR A 116 -6.50 -3.57 -3.48
CA THR A 116 -7.79 -2.96 -3.11
C THR A 116 -7.71 -2.17 -1.81
N GLY A 117 -8.72 -1.35 -1.55
CA GLY A 117 -8.79 -0.56 -0.31
C GLY A 117 -7.73 0.55 -0.20
N VAL A 118 -7.17 0.96 -1.34
CA VAL A 118 -6.11 1.98 -1.44
C VAL A 118 -6.57 3.40 -1.08
N THR A 119 -7.89 3.66 -1.06
CA THR A 119 -8.48 4.96 -0.74
C THR A 119 -8.82 5.13 0.74
N PHE A 120 -8.79 4.05 1.53
CA PHE A 120 -9.02 4.12 2.97
C PHE A 120 -7.76 4.58 3.71
N ASN A 121 -7.95 5.16 4.89
CA ASN A 121 -6.83 5.42 5.81
C ASN A 121 -6.49 4.15 6.60
N ASN A 122 -5.27 4.08 7.10
CA ASN A 122 -4.83 3.06 8.04
C ASN A 122 -5.38 3.34 9.46
N ASP A 123 -5.32 2.33 10.32
CA ASP A 123 -5.82 2.40 11.70
C ASP A 123 -5.06 3.41 12.59
N ASP A 124 -3.85 3.78 12.20
CA ASP A 124 -3.04 4.84 12.83
C ASP A 124 -3.36 6.25 12.30
N GLY A 125 -4.27 6.36 11.32
CA GLY A 125 -4.66 7.61 10.66
C GLY A 125 -3.83 7.96 9.44
N SER A 126 -2.77 7.21 9.11
CA SER A 126 -1.96 7.47 7.92
C SER A 126 -2.77 7.24 6.63
N SER A 127 -2.57 8.10 5.64
CA SER A 127 -3.29 8.02 4.37
C SER A 127 -2.58 7.11 3.38
N ARG A 128 -3.26 6.03 2.95
CA ARG A 128 -2.75 5.13 1.89
C ARG A 128 -2.52 5.87 0.58
N GLN A 129 -3.37 6.85 0.26
CA GLN A 129 -3.20 7.70 -0.91
C GLN A 129 -1.93 8.56 -0.85
N LEU A 130 -1.58 9.08 0.34
CA LEU A 130 -0.33 9.82 0.50
C LEU A 130 0.90 8.90 0.38
N ILE A 131 0.82 7.68 0.93
CA ILE A 131 1.88 6.68 0.80
C ILE A 131 2.08 6.32 -0.68
N LEU A 132 1.00 6.03 -1.40
CA LEU A 132 1.05 5.74 -2.84
C LEU A 132 1.58 6.93 -3.66
N ARG A 133 1.17 8.16 -3.33
CA ARG A 133 1.73 9.38 -3.96
C ARG A 133 3.25 9.43 -3.79
N LYS A 134 3.73 9.23 -2.56
CA LYS A 134 5.18 9.24 -2.27
C LYS A 134 5.91 8.14 -3.02
N LEU A 135 5.33 6.94 -3.08
CA LEU A 135 5.90 5.82 -3.82
C LEU A 135 5.96 6.11 -5.33
N HIS A 136 4.91 6.74 -5.89
CA HIS A 136 4.84 7.10 -7.30
C HIS A 136 5.87 8.17 -7.71
N PHE A 137 6.13 9.15 -6.85
CA PHE A 137 7.12 10.21 -7.11
C PHE A 137 8.51 9.91 -6.55
N HIS A 138 8.72 8.72 -5.97
CA HIS A 138 9.96 8.36 -5.28
C HIS A 138 10.36 9.38 -4.19
N ASP A 139 9.36 9.93 -3.47
CA ASP A 139 9.58 10.78 -2.31
C ASP A 139 10.01 9.94 -1.10
N SER A 140 10.67 10.57 -0.12
CA SER A 140 10.97 9.92 1.17
C SER A 140 9.71 9.33 1.84
N PRO A 141 9.75 8.07 2.30
CA PRO A 141 10.94 7.22 2.49
C PRO A 141 11.20 6.20 1.36
N PHE A 142 10.76 6.44 0.13
CA PHE A 142 10.85 5.52 -1.01
C PHE A 142 11.82 5.96 -2.11
N ASN A 143 12.65 6.95 -1.82
CA ASN A 143 13.62 7.53 -2.75
C ASN A 143 14.83 6.62 -3.01
N GLU A 144 15.09 5.63 -2.15
CA GLU A 144 16.20 4.67 -2.29
C GLU A 144 15.71 3.24 -2.51
N TYR A 145 14.83 2.76 -1.63
CA TYR A 145 14.28 1.40 -1.69
C TYR A 145 12.81 1.37 -1.25
N ALA A 146 12.07 0.44 -1.84
CA ALA A 146 10.69 0.15 -1.51
C ALA A 146 10.56 -1.37 -1.32
N ASP A 147 10.62 -1.80 -0.06
CA ASP A 147 10.44 -3.19 0.33
C ASP A 147 8.95 -3.51 0.42
N VAL A 148 8.50 -4.50 -0.34
CA VAL A 148 7.07 -4.82 -0.49
C VAL A 148 6.78 -6.16 0.16
N GLU A 149 5.80 -6.16 1.06
CA GLU A 149 5.43 -7.35 1.83
C GLU A 149 3.92 -7.56 1.85
N ILE A 150 3.51 -8.82 1.97
CA ILE A 150 2.13 -9.21 2.28
C ILE A 150 2.08 -9.73 3.71
N LYS A 151 1.20 -9.18 4.56
CA LYS A 151 1.03 -9.61 5.95
C LYS A 151 -0.39 -10.08 6.20
N GLN A 152 -0.52 -11.27 6.77
CA GLN A 152 -1.80 -11.79 7.21
C GLN A 152 -2.29 -11.02 8.45
N TYR A 153 -3.58 -10.71 8.47
CA TYR A 153 -4.28 -10.15 9.61
C TYR A 153 -5.74 -10.61 9.62
N GLU A 154 -6.51 -10.21 10.63
CA GLU A 154 -7.95 -10.49 10.70
C GLU A 154 -8.79 -9.23 10.39
N TYR A 155 -9.74 -9.36 9.47
CA TYR A 155 -10.74 -8.34 9.20
C TYR A 155 -12.13 -8.93 9.43
N LYS A 156 -12.88 -8.38 10.40
CA LYS A 156 -14.22 -8.85 10.78
C LYS A 156 -14.27 -10.37 11.08
N GLY A 157 -13.20 -10.90 11.68
CA GLY A 157 -13.10 -12.32 12.04
C GLY A 157 -12.79 -13.25 10.87
N GLN A 158 -12.43 -12.72 9.70
CA GLN A 158 -11.98 -13.47 8.54
C GLN A 158 -10.50 -13.17 8.26
N PRO A 159 -9.72 -14.13 7.73
CA PRO A 159 -8.36 -13.87 7.30
C PRO A 159 -8.36 -12.81 6.21
N ALA A 160 -7.38 -11.92 6.24
CA ALA A 160 -7.14 -10.90 5.25
C ALA A 160 -5.63 -10.71 5.08
N TYR A 161 -5.23 -10.15 3.94
CA TYR A 161 -3.82 -9.96 3.60
C TYR A 161 -3.60 -8.50 3.22
N GLY A 162 -2.88 -7.78 4.08
CA GLY A 162 -2.50 -6.40 3.82
C GLY A 162 -1.25 -6.34 2.95
N VAL A 163 -1.20 -5.38 2.04
CA VAL A 163 -0.03 -5.09 1.21
C VAL A 163 0.68 -3.89 1.83
N TYR A 164 1.98 -4.05 2.11
CA TYR A 164 2.80 -3.08 2.82
C TYR A 164 3.99 -2.67 1.97
N VAL A 165 4.42 -1.42 2.11
CA VAL A 165 5.70 -0.93 1.59
C VAL A 165 6.46 -0.27 2.74
N ASN A 166 7.68 -0.72 3.02
CA ASN A 166 8.48 -0.27 4.17
C ASN A 166 7.65 -0.24 5.47
N ASN A 167 6.94 -1.32 5.77
CA ASN A 167 6.01 -1.48 6.91
C ASN A 167 4.76 -0.56 6.91
N MET A 168 4.52 0.23 5.87
CA MET A 168 3.31 1.05 5.76
C MET A 168 2.28 0.37 4.86
N GLN A 169 1.08 0.12 5.37
CA GLN A 169 0.03 -0.52 4.58
C GLN A 169 -0.43 0.43 3.46
N ILE A 170 -0.48 -0.07 2.23
CA ILE A 170 -0.95 0.64 1.04
C ILE A 170 -2.29 0.11 0.53
N GLY A 171 -2.74 -1.05 1.00
CA GLY A 171 -4.03 -1.64 0.68
C GLY A 171 -4.10 -3.11 1.09
N ASN A 172 -4.92 -3.88 0.39
CA ASN A 172 -5.17 -5.29 0.66
C ASN A 172 -5.22 -6.12 -0.62
N ILE A 173 -4.91 -7.41 -0.48
CA ILE A 173 -5.30 -8.41 -1.46
C ILE A 173 -6.83 -8.42 -1.57
N PRO A 174 -7.40 -8.45 -2.80
CA PRO A 174 -8.84 -8.61 -3.01
C PRO A 174 -9.41 -9.81 -2.27
N ALA A 175 -10.63 -9.68 -1.73
CA ALA A 175 -11.24 -10.72 -0.91
C ALA A 175 -11.45 -12.05 -1.67
N ASP A 176 -11.74 -11.97 -2.96
CA ASP A 176 -11.89 -13.11 -3.88
C ASP A 176 -10.57 -13.85 -4.16
N LEU A 177 -9.42 -13.20 -3.92
CA LEU A 177 -8.10 -13.82 -4.08
C LEU A 177 -7.51 -14.36 -2.76
N ILE A 178 -8.21 -14.23 -1.63
CA ILE A 178 -7.73 -14.72 -0.34
C ILE A 178 -7.46 -16.24 -0.36
N PRO A 179 -8.36 -17.10 -0.88
CA PRO A 179 -8.09 -18.54 -0.95
C PRO A 179 -6.84 -18.86 -1.79
N PHE A 180 -6.68 -18.16 -2.92
CA PHE A 180 -5.49 -18.28 -3.76
C PHE A 180 -4.21 -17.95 -2.98
N ILE A 181 -4.20 -16.86 -2.19
CA ILE A 181 -3.03 -16.52 -1.37
C ILE A 181 -2.78 -17.58 -0.30
N GLN A 182 -3.82 -18.10 0.36
CA GLN A 182 -3.66 -19.12 1.39
C GLN A 182 -3.02 -20.41 0.87
N ASP A 183 -3.46 -20.86 -0.31
CA ASP A 183 -2.94 -22.08 -0.94
C ASP A 183 -1.51 -21.92 -1.48
N ASN A 184 -1.07 -20.67 -1.70
CA ASN A 184 0.15 -20.37 -2.45
C ASN A 184 1.18 -19.53 -1.71
N ILE A 185 0.93 -19.09 -0.46
CA ILE A 185 1.84 -18.17 0.24
C ILE A 185 3.28 -18.70 0.32
N GLU A 186 3.45 -20.02 0.54
CA GLU A 186 4.75 -20.69 0.60
C GLU A 186 5.40 -20.93 -0.78
N ARG A 187 4.61 -20.79 -1.86
CA ARG A 187 5.07 -20.94 -3.26
C ARG A 187 5.52 -19.61 -3.85
N ILE A 188 5.11 -18.48 -3.25
CA ILE A 188 5.54 -17.15 -3.66
C ILE A 188 7.04 -17.04 -3.34
N GLU A 189 7.84 -16.91 -4.38
CA GLU A 189 9.28 -16.72 -4.24
C GLU A 189 9.60 -15.26 -3.86
N SER A 190 8.92 -14.29 -4.48
CA SER A 190 9.01 -12.89 -4.10
C SER A 190 7.87 -12.05 -4.69
N ILE A 191 7.77 -10.79 -4.27
CA ILE A 191 7.03 -9.74 -4.99
C ILE A 191 8.02 -9.04 -5.91
N SER A 192 7.88 -9.22 -7.24
CA SER A 192 8.88 -8.76 -8.21
C SER A 192 8.67 -7.33 -8.69
N TYR A 193 7.43 -6.85 -8.68
CA TYR A 193 7.07 -5.51 -9.14
C TYR A 193 5.98 -4.90 -8.28
N ILE A 194 6.06 -3.58 -8.13
CA ILE A 194 5.00 -2.72 -7.63
C ILE A 194 4.80 -1.58 -8.64
N ASP A 195 3.57 -1.34 -9.01
CA ASP A 195 3.17 -0.36 -10.04
C ASP A 195 2.06 0.52 -9.47
N VAL A 196 2.40 1.79 -9.22
CA VAL A 196 1.47 2.81 -8.73
C VAL A 196 1.03 3.67 -9.90
N TYR A 197 -0.28 3.73 -10.14
CA TYR A 197 -0.88 4.41 -11.27
C TYR A 197 -2.03 5.32 -10.83
N GLY A 198 -2.56 6.10 -11.77
CA GLY A 198 -3.59 7.10 -11.47
C GLY A 198 -2.99 8.31 -10.76
N GLY A 199 -3.74 8.90 -9.83
CA GLY A 199 -3.37 10.18 -9.25
C GLY A 199 -3.64 11.36 -10.19
N GLY A 200 -3.21 12.56 -9.75
CA GLY A 200 -3.40 13.79 -10.51
C GLY A 200 -4.86 14.23 -10.59
N GLN A 201 -5.25 14.83 -11.72
CA GLN A 201 -6.60 15.32 -11.95
C GLN A 201 -7.11 14.93 -13.35
N LYS A 202 -8.41 14.70 -13.46
CA LYS A 202 -9.15 14.55 -14.71
C LYS A 202 -10.41 15.38 -14.63
N ASP A 203 -10.63 16.24 -15.64
CA ASP A 203 -11.75 17.17 -15.70
C ASP A 203 -11.84 18.07 -14.43
N GLY A 204 -10.68 18.49 -13.92
CA GLY A 204 -10.56 19.31 -12.69
C GLY A 204 -10.85 18.55 -11.39
N LYS A 205 -11.11 17.24 -11.44
CA LYS A 205 -11.37 16.40 -10.26
C LYS A 205 -10.15 15.53 -9.95
N PRO A 206 -9.75 15.42 -8.67
CA PRO A 206 -8.65 14.54 -8.29
C PRO A 206 -9.00 13.08 -8.59
N ILE A 207 -8.04 12.34 -9.15
CA ILE A 207 -8.14 10.90 -9.33
C ILE A 207 -7.33 10.23 -8.21
N SER A 208 -7.87 9.18 -7.61
CA SER A 208 -7.13 8.38 -6.64
C SER A 208 -5.99 7.60 -7.29
N TYR A 209 -4.92 7.42 -6.54
CA TYR A 209 -3.89 6.44 -6.86
C TYR A 209 -4.44 5.02 -6.72
N GLY A 210 -4.11 4.18 -7.69
CA GLY A 210 -4.24 2.73 -7.63
C GLY A 210 -2.88 2.06 -7.50
N CYS A 211 -2.87 0.77 -7.18
CA CYS A 211 -1.64 -0.01 -7.09
C CYS A 211 -1.86 -1.42 -7.62
N LYS A 212 -0.82 -2.00 -8.22
CA LYS A 212 -0.72 -3.40 -8.64
C LYS A 212 0.62 -3.95 -8.16
N ILE A 213 0.60 -5.13 -7.58
CA ILE A 213 1.81 -5.88 -7.24
C ILE A 213 1.90 -7.12 -8.13
N THR A 214 3.09 -7.62 -8.40
CA THR A 214 3.30 -8.85 -9.16
C THR A 214 3.96 -9.88 -8.28
N LEU A 215 3.26 -10.97 -8.00
CA LEU A 215 3.84 -12.14 -7.34
C LEU A 215 4.67 -12.91 -8.35
N ARG A 216 5.83 -13.40 -7.91
CA ARG A 216 6.73 -14.24 -8.69
C ARG A 216 6.74 -15.64 -8.10
N PHE A 217 6.49 -16.62 -8.94
CA PHE A 217 6.57 -18.04 -8.65
C PHE A 217 7.66 -18.68 -9.50
N LEU A 218 8.23 -19.78 -9.04
CA LEU A 218 9.14 -20.59 -9.85
C LEU A 218 8.33 -21.50 -10.78
N LYS A 219 8.81 -21.74 -12.00
CA LYS A 219 8.15 -22.68 -12.92
C LYS A 219 8.16 -24.14 -12.44
N ASP A 220 9.16 -24.52 -11.64
CA ASP A 220 9.24 -25.85 -11.02
C ASP A 220 8.36 -25.97 -9.75
N ASN A 221 7.85 -24.86 -9.23
CA ASN A 221 6.89 -24.80 -8.14
C ASN A 221 5.77 -23.77 -8.44
N PRO A 222 4.95 -24.03 -9.46
CA PRO A 222 3.95 -23.07 -9.95
C PRO A 222 2.84 -22.85 -8.92
N PRO A 223 2.06 -21.77 -9.05
CA PRO A 223 0.88 -21.57 -8.24
C PRO A 223 -0.21 -22.60 -8.58
N ILE A 224 -0.99 -22.99 -7.57
CA ILE A 224 -2.14 -23.88 -7.66
C ILE A 224 -3.45 -23.09 -7.45
N ASN A 225 -4.58 -23.66 -7.86
CA ASN A 225 -5.91 -23.06 -7.68
C ASN A 225 -5.99 -21.60 -8.18
N VAL A 226 -5.35 -21.31 -9.32
CA VAL A 226 -5.34 -19.98 -9.93
C VAL A 226 -6.77 -19.62 -10.38
N PRO A 227 -7.37 -18.53 -9.89
CA PRO A 227 -8.70 -18.12 -10.31
C PRO A 227 -8.68 -17.48 -11.70
N ASP A 228 -9.75 -17.62 -12.47
CA ASP A 228 -9.87 -17.08 -13.85
C ASP A 228 -9.69 -15.56 -13.95
N THR A 229 -9.96 -14.86 -12.84
CA THR A 229 -9.78 -13.41 -12.67
C THR A 229 -8.31 -13.01 -12.59
N LEU A 230 -7.42 -13.94 -12.25
CA LEU A 230 -5.98 -13.70 -12.13
C LEU A 230 -5.27 -14.17 -13.41
N LYS A 231 -4.85 -13.21 -14.23
CA LYS A 231 -4.08 -13.51 -15.44
C LYS A 231 -2.63 -13.77 -15.07
N ILE A 232 -2.16 -14.97 -15.39
CA ILE A 232 -0.78 -15.40 -15.18
C ILE A 232 0.01 -15.21 -16.47
N ASN A 233 1.24 -14.72 -16.35
CA ASN A 233 2.15 -14.52 -17.48
C ASN A 233 3.43 -15.35 -17.26
N ASP A 234 3.94 -15.93 -18.34
CA ASP A 234 5.24 -16.64 -18.38
C ASP A 234 6.33 -15.75 -18.97
#